data_AF-A0A1V5VTJ2-F1
#
_entry.id   AF-A0A1V5VTJ2-F1
#
_cell.length_a   1.000
_cell.length_b   1.000
_cell.length_c   1.000
_cell.angle_alpha   90.00
_cell.angle_beta   90.00
_cell.angle_gamma   90.00
#
_symmetry.space_group_name_H-M   'P 1'
#
loop_
_entity.id
_entity.type
_entity.pdbx_description
1 polymer ?
#
loop_
_entity_poly.entity_id
_entity_poly.type
_entity_poly.pdbx_seq_one_letter_code
_entity_poly.pdbx_strand_id
1 'polypeptide(L)'
;MRTPDGRECPYYYADIQRWHTGHEECRLLEAPGDTAQWTSTLCATCPVPAIRRANACPTLKLHARIGRRPPRFWEKPRMLVSASCSKSGGAVANPYSGCGQCHEALTFIIPEE
;
A
#
# COMPACT_ATOMS: atom_id res chain seq x y z
N MET A 1 10.47 -1.46 6.80
CA MET A 1 10.78 -2.66 7.60
C MET A 1 10.15 -3.88 6.93
N ARG A 2 10.44 -5.09 7.41
CA ARG A 2 9.72 -6.31 7.00
C ARG A 2 8.55 -6.53 7.93
N THR A 3 7.36 -6.77 7.37
CA THR A 3 6.19 -7.18 8.15
C THR A 3 6.42 -8.58 8.74
N PRO A 4 5.62 -9.03 9.73
CA PRO A 4 5.77 -10.38 10.29
C PRO A 4 5.58 -11.49 9.26
N ASP A 5 4.86 -11.21 8.18
CA ASP A 5 4.67 -12.06 7.01
C ASP A 5 5.86 -12.03 6.02
N GLY A 6 6.98 -11.37 6.38
CA GLY A 6 8.21 -11.33 5.60
C GLY A 6 8.22 -10.36 4.42
N ARG A 7 7.14 -9.60 4.17
CA ARG A 7 7.06 -8.64 3.07
C ARG A 7 7.62 -7.28 3.44
N GLU A 8 8.36 -6.67 2.54
CA GLU A 8 8.89 -5.32 2.75
C GLU A 8 7.78 -4.28 2.57
N CYS A 9 7.52 -3.51 3.63
CA CYS A 9 6.54 -2.44 3.64
C CYS A 9 7.16 -1.17 4.25
N PRO A 10 7.13 -0.03 3.53
CA PRO A 10 7.68 1.22 4.05
C PRO A 10 6.81 1.83 5.17
N TYR A 11 5.53 1.47 5.24
CA TYR A 11 4.59 2.01 6.23
C TYR A 11 4.47 1.17 7.50
N TYR A 12 5.01 -0.04 7.51
CA TYR A 12 5.02 -0.87 8.70
C TYR A 12 6.20 -0.47 9.59
N TYR A 13 5.92 -0.22 10.86
CA TYR A 13 6.89 0.07 11.89
C TYR A 13 6.71 -0.89 13.06
N ALA A 14 7.82 -1.34 13.62
CA ALA A 14 7.87 -2.13 14.82
C ALA A 14 9.06 -1.68 15.67
N ASP A 15 8.81 -1.43 16.95
CA ASP A 15 9.85 -1.29 17.95
C ASP A 15 10.29 -2.69 18.40
N ILE A 16 11.54 -3.04 18.10
CA ILE A 16 12.12 -4.34 18.40
C ILE A 16 13.17 -4.13 19.49
N GLN A 17 12.84 -4.51 20.71
CA GLN A 17 13.74 -4.41 21.85
C GLN A 17 14.35 -5.79 22.14
N ARG A 18 15.61 -5.96 21.72
CA ARG A 18 16.33 -7.24 21.65
C ARG A 18 15.60 -8.29 20.80
N TRP A 19 14.85 -9.18 21.45
CA TRP A 19 14.17 -10.35 20.88
C TRP A 19 12.64 -10.25 20.97
N HIS A 20 12.13 -9.15 21.52
CA HIS A 20 10.70 -8.91 21.66
C HIS A 20 10.27 -7.72 20.82
N THR A 21 9.25 -7.93 20.00
CA THR A 21 8.52 -6.85 19.35
C THR A 21 7.62 -6.20 20.40
N GLY A 22 7.92 -4.96 20.77
CA GLY A 22 7.17 -4.21 21.76
C GLY A 22 5.92 -3.60 21.17
N HIS A 23 6.09 -2.59 20.31
CA HIS A 23 5.00 -1.86 19.69
C HIS A 23 5.05 -1.97 18.17
N GLU A 24 3.94 -2.35 17.55
CA GLU A 24 3.77 -2.38 16.10
C GLU A 24 2.74 -1.34 15.69
N GLU A 25 2.96 -0.68 14.54
CA GLU A 25 1.99 0.24 13.96
C GLU A 25 2.05 0.23 12.42
N CYS A 26 0.94 0.62 11.80
CA CYS A 26 0.87 0.91 10.38
C CYS A 26 0.70 2.41 10.17
N ARG A 27 1.79 3.07 9.75
CA ARG A 27 1.85 4.52 9.50
C ARG A 27 1.06 4.99 8.28
N LEU A 28 0.45 4.07 7.55
CA LEU A 28 -0.45 4.39 6.44
C LEU A 28 -1.88 4.68 6.91
N LEU A 29 -2.24 4.23 8.11
CA LEU A 29 -3.54 4.49 8.70
C LEU A 29 -3.50 5.82 9.46
N GLU A 30 -4.32 6.77 9.01
CA GLU A 30 -4.40 8.10 9.61
C GLU A 30 -5.61 8.24 10.54
N ALA A 31 -6.67 7.46 10.30
CA ALA A 31 -7.91 7.53 11.08
C ALA A 31 -7.73 6.84 12.45
N PRO A 32 -7.97 7.53 13.59
CA PRO A 32 -7.79 6.95 14.92
C PRO A 32 -8.56 5.65 15.15
N GLY A 33 -9.77 5.55 14.58
CA GLY A 33 -10.60 4.34 14.67
C GLY A 33 -10.02 3.15 13.91
N ASP A 34 -9.30 3.39 12.80
CA ASP A 34 -8.61 2.34 12.05
C ASP A 34 -7.31 1.94 12.76
N THR A 35 -6.54 2.91 13.26
CA THR A 35 -5.31 2.64 14.01
C THR A 35 -5.58 1.78 15.24
N ALA A 36 -6.68 2.02 15.97
CA ALA A 36 -7.07 1.23 17.13
C ALA A 36 -7.50 -0.22 16.78
N GLN A 37 -8.04 -0.44 15.57
CA GLN A 37 -8.45 -1.77 15.10
C GLN A 37 -7.33 -2.54 14.39
N TRP A 38 -6.22 -1.85 14.10
CA TRP A 38 -5.15 -2.44 13.31
C TRP A 38 -4.40 -3.51 14.11
N THR A 39 -4.07 -4.60 13.42
CA THR A 39 -3.19 -5.64 13.93
C THR A 39 -2.25 -6.07 12.81
N SER A 40 -1.07 -6.57 13.17
CA SER A 40 -0.07 -7.04 12.20
C SER A 40 -0.58 -8.21 11.33
N THR A 41 -1.59 -8.96 11.79
CA THR A 41 -2.27 -9.99 10.98
C THR A 41 -2.94 -9.42 9.71
N LEU A 42 -3.41 -8.17 9.75
CA LEU A 42 -3.98 -7.51 8.57
C LEU A 42 -2.93 -7.22 7.50
N CYS A 43 -1.64 -7.13 7.88
CA CYS A 43 -0.57 -7.00 6.90
C CYS A 43 -0.53 -8.21 5.97
N ALA A 44 -0.83 -9.43 6.44
CA ALA A 44 -0.85 -10.68 5.66
C ALA A 44 -1.69 -10.55 4.37
N THR A 45 -2.80 -9.81 4.42
CA THR A 45 -3.70 -9.60 3.27
C THR A 45 -3.60 -8.22 2.64
N CYS A 46 -2.68 -7.38 3.12
CA CYS A 46 -2.52 -6.01 2.65
C CYS A 46 -1.88 -5.95 1.25
N PRO A 47 -2.47 -5.23 0.28
CA PRO A 47 -1.93 -5.13 -1.08
C PRO A 47 -0.78 -4.11 -1.21
N VAL A 48 -0.54 -3.27 -0.20
CA VAL A 48 0.45 -2.17 -0.25
C VAL A 48 1.87 -2.63 -0.64
N PRO A 49 2.43 -3.71 -0.06
CA PRO A 49 3.77 -4.17 -0.45
C PRO A 49 3.85 -4.54 -1.94
N ALA A 50 2.80 -5.19 -2.47
CA ALA A 50 2.73 -5.57 -3.87
C ALA A 50 2.59 -4.34 -4.79
N ILE A 51 1.75 -3.38 -4.41
CA ILE A 51 1.59 -2.11 -5.14
C ILE A 51 2.92 -1.36 -5.20
N ARG A 52 3.63 -1.21 -4.08
CA ARG A 52 4.91 -0.48 -4.03
C ARG A 52 6.02 -1.18 -4.82
N ARG A 53 5.99 -2.52 -4.89
CA ARG A 53 6.91 -3.29 -5.73
C ARG A 53 6.62 -3.12 -7.22
N ALA A 54 5.34 -3.09 -7.61
CA ALA A 54 4.93 -2.94 -9.01
C ALA A 54 5.06 -1.48 -9.51
N ASN A 55 4.81 -0.51 -8.63
CA ASN A 55 4.78 0.89 -8.96
C ASN A 55 5.60 1.71 -7.96
N ALA A 56 6.80 2.11 -8.41
CA ALA A 56 7.72 2.93 -7.64
C ALA A 56 7.53 4.44 -7.85
N CYS A 57 6.41 4.88 -8.45
CA CYS A 57 6.17 6.30 -8.71
C CYS A 57 6.24 7.13 -7.41
N PRO A 58 7.13 8.15 -7.34
CA PRO A 58 7.31 8.94 -6.12
C PRO A 58 6.12 9.87 -5.82
N THR A 59 5.33 10.21 -6.85
CA THR A 59 4.16 11.09 -6.72
C THR A 59 2.85 10.33 -6.42
N LEU A 60 2.91 8.99 -6.35
CA LEU A 60 1.78 8.16 -5.98
C LEU A 60 1.64 8.12 -4.45
N LYS A 61 0.53 8.66 -3.95
CA LYS A 61 0.13 8.59 -2.55
C LYS A 61 -0.87 7.46 -2.36
N LEU A 62 -0.58 6.58 -1.41
CA LEU A 62 -1.49 5.51 -1.00
C LEU A 62 -2.26 5.98 0.23
N HIS A 63 -3.52 5.59 0.31
CA HIS A 63 -4.38 5.79 1.46
C HIS A 63 -4.92 4.44 1.88
N ALA A 64 -4.99 4.18 3.18
CA ALA A 64 -5.56 2.95 3.70
C ALA A 64 -6.64 3.21 4.73
N ARG A 65 -7.60 2.30 4.77
CA ARG A 65 -8.62 2.21 5.82
C ARG A 65 -8.92 0.77 6.15
N ILE A 66 -9.42 0.50 7.35
CA ILE A 66 -9.86 -0.84 7.72
C ILE A 66 -11.36 -0.95 7.44
N GLY A 67 -11.76 -2.03 6.79
CA GLY A 67 -13.17 -2.24 6.54
C GLY A 67 -13.50 -3.50 5.80
N ARG A 68 -14.77 -3.61 5.42
CA ARG A 68 -15.32 -4.72 4.64
C ARG A 68 -15.72 -4.20 3.27
N ARG A 69 -15.54 -5.02 2.23
CA ARG A 69 -16.07 -4.68 0.90
C ARG A 69 -17.55 -5.10 0.85
N PRO A 70 -18.48 -4.20 0.52
CA PRO A 70 -19.86 -4.60 0.27
C PRO A 70 -19.92 -5.64 -0.88
N PRO A 71 -20.84 -6.61 -0.84
CA PRO A 71 -21.82 -6.92 0.22
C PRO A 71 -21.28 -7.89 1.30
N ARG A 72 -19.97 -8.16 1.36
CA ARG A 72 -19.34 -9.21 2.20
C ARG A 72 -19.20 -8.78 3.67
N PHE A 73 -20.32 -8.55 4.35
CA PHE A 73 -20.32 -8.13 5.76
C PHE A 73 -19.89 -9.24 6.74
N TRP A 74 -19.95 -10.51 6.31
CA TRP A 74 -19.52 -11.69 7.09
C TRP A 74 -18.01 -11.97 7.02
N GLU A 75 -17.29 -11.35 6.07
CA GLU A 75 -15.83 -11.49 5.98
C GLU A 75 -15.13 -10.71 7.08
N LYS A 76 -13.95 -11.21 7.48
CA LYS A 76 -13.08 -10.49 8.40
C LYS A 76 -12.69 -9.12 7.80
N PRO A 77 -12.56 -8.06 8.62
CA PRO A 77 -12.04 -6.78 8.16
C PRO A 77 -10.69 -6.94 7.48
N ARG A 78 -10.43 -6.11 6.47
CA ARG A 78 -9.17 -6.09 5.73
C ARG A 78 -8.73 -4.65 5.45
N MET A 79 -7.47 -4.52 5.05
CA MET A 79 -6.91 -3.27 4.55
C MET A 79 -7.53 -2.94 3.18
N LEU A 80 -8.30 -1.86 3.12
CA LEU A 80 -8.81 -1.27 1.89
C LEU A 80 -7.87 -0.14 1.49
N VAL A 81 -7.30 -0.23 0.29
CA VAL A 81 -6.29 0.70 -0.19
C VAL A 81 -6.82 1.45 -1.41
N SER A 82 -6.71 2.76 -1.38
CA SER A 82 -6.92 3.64 -2.53
C SER A 82 -5.62 4.39 -2.84
N ALA A 83 -5.54 4.98 -4.03
CA ALA A 83 -4.38 5.74 -4.43
C ALA A 83 -4.78 7.05 -5.10
N SER A 84 -3.95 8.07 -4.91
CA SER A 84 -4.02 9.34 -5.62
C SER A 84 -2.65 9.71 -6.14
N CYS A 85 -2.59 10.49 -7.21
CA CYS A 85 -1.33 11.00 -7.75
C CYS A 85 -1.27 12.51 -7.53
N SER A 86 -0.19 13.00 -6.91
CA SER A 86 -0.02 14.44 -6.69
C SER A 86 0.27 15.22 -7.98
N LYS A 87 0.83 14.56 -9.00
CA LYS A 87 1.11 15.19 -10.31
C LYS A 87 -0.14 15.33 -11.16
N SER A 88 -0.97 14.29 -11.25
CA SER A 88 -2.22 14.35 -12.01
C SER A 88 -3.39 14.96 -11.22
N GLY A 89 -3.22 15.16 -9.90
CA GLY A 89 -4.22 15.74 -9.00
C GLY A 89 -5.43 14.85 -8.72
N GLY A 90 -5.44 13.60 -9.23
CA GLY A 90 -6.62 12.74 -9.26
C GLY A 90 -6.45 11.40 -8.55
N ALA A 91 -7.58 10.72 -8.36
CA ALA A 91 -7.61 9.33 -7.93
C ALA A 91 -7.02 8.42 -9.02
N VAL A 92 -6.26 7.41 -8.61
CA VAL A 92 -5.66 6.42 -9.51
C VAL A 92 -6.48 5.14 -9.44
N ALA A 93 -7.10 4.79 -10.57
CA ALA A 93 -7.98 3.61 -10.67
C ALA A 93 -7.23 2.30 -10.40
N ASN A 94 -6.03 2.14 -10.97
CA ASN A 94 -5.17 0.99 -10.74
C ASN A 94 -3.82 1.43 -10.13
N PRO A 95 -3.62 1.23 -8.81
CA PRO A 95 -2.39 1.64 -8.15
C PRO A 95 -1.15 0.86 -8.62
N TYR A 96 -1.34 -0.34 -9.20
CA TYR A 96 -0.24 -1.17 -9.71
C TYR A 96 0.39 -0.60 -11.00
N SER A 97 -0.38 0.11 -11.82
CA SER A 97 0.13 0.76 -13.05
C SER A 97 0.44 2.24 -12.86
N GLY A 98 -0.24 2.90 -11.91
CA GLY A 98 -0.13 4.35 -11.71
C GLY A 98 -1.09 5.14 -12.59
N CYS A 99 -0.87 6.46 -12.68
CA CYS A 99 -1.77 7.38 -13.38
C CYS A 99 -1.53 7.49 -14.90
N GLY A 100 -0.50 6.83 -15.44
CA GLY A 100 -0.12 6.90 -16.86
C GLY A 100 0.58 8.20 -17.31
N GLN A 101 0.60 9.24 -16.47
CA GLN A 101 1.20 10.55 -16.78
C GLN A 101 2.56 10.79 -16.10
N CYS A 102 2.93 9.92 -15.17
CA CYS A 102 4.17 10.05 -14.40
C CYS A 102 5.36 9.32 -15.03
N HIS A 103 5.10 8.35 -15.90
CA HIS A 103 6.15 7.58 -16.57
C HIS A 103 6.27 8.09 -18.00
N GLU A 104 7.50 8.40 -18.41
CA GLU A 104 7.82 8.74 -19.80
C GLU A 104 7.51 7.54 -20.70
N ALA A 105 6.95 7.78 -21.89
CA ALA A 105 6.77 6.70 -22.87
C ALA A 105 8.15 6.31 -23.42
N LEU A 106 8.52 5.03 -23.29
CA LEU A 106 9.72 4.52 -23.92
C LEU A 106 9.49 4.45 -25.43
N THR A 107 10.31 5.18 -26.19
CA THR A 107 10.32 5.09 -27.65
C THR A 107 11.34 4.04 -28.07
N PHE A 108 10.87 2.99 -28.72
CA PHE A 108 11.74 1.97 -29.31
C PHE A 108 11.86 2.25 -30.81
N ILE A 109 13.10 2.38 -31.31
CA ILE A 109 13.37 2.50 -32.73
C ILE A 109 13.77 1.11 -33.20
N ILE A 110 12.97 0.52 -34.10
CA ILE A 110 13.29 -0.76 -34.73
C ILE A 110 13.96 -0.43 -36.07
N PRO A 111 15.25 -0.71 -36.26
CA PRO A 111 15.87 -0.56 -37.59
C PRO A 111 15.29 -1.62 -38.53
N GLU A 112 14.85 -1.19 -39.71
CA GLU A 112 14.52 -2.08 -40.82
C GLU A 112 15.84 -2.60 -41.42
N GLU A 113 15.96 -3.94 -41.57
CA GLU A 113 17.11 -4.61 -42.22
C GLU A 113 17.17 -4.37 -43.73
#